data_AF-A0A954C8S7-F1
#
_entry.id   AF-A0A954C8S7-F1
#
_cell.length_a   1.000
_cell.length_b   1.000
_cell.length_c   1.000
_cell.angle_alpha   90.00
_cell.angle_beta   90.00
_cell.angle_gamma   90.00
#
_symmetry.space_group_name_H-M   'P 1'
#
loop_
_entity.id
_entity.type
_entity.pdbx_description
1 polymer ?
#
loop_
_entity_poly.entity_id
_entity_poly.type
_entity_poly.pdbx_seq_one_letter_code
_entity_poly.pdbx_strand_id
1 'polypeptide(L)'
;LAQRPEVSLVRGVTLAGFRQTAEAVSATLLHEGRPHPVRAGVLIAADGARSTVRGLLGARLEGDTYPQDWIVLDLARDPNDEPVSQFHCDPARPWVSIPTPFGGRRYEFMLLPGEDGAEMVKLATLQRLLAPIRPLAAEDILRAVIYTFHARVADRWGEGRVWLAGDAAHLTPPFAGQGMNAGLRDAHNLAWKAAMVVRGEAPPAILASYVRERREPARAMIRLAVAMGEIVMPLGPEQKQLRDATLLGLQRFPEARDWLLHMKFKPKPRYDGGLFVDLGAPEQPPASLVGAMVPNPQVERADGSVVRLDRELGPWFALMGRGTERPWPARGPDPYALQPLRAHRDQCVLVRPDRYVAAAGETPATVAAAWQALVSGA
;
A
#
# COMPACT_ATOMS: atom_id res chain seq x y z
N LEU A 1 14.77 14.25 -3.11
CA LEU A 1 16.01 13.99 -3.90
C LEU A 1 17.17 14.85 -3.43
N ALA A 2 17.01 16.18 -3.28
CA ALA A 2 18.09 17.04 -2.75
C ALA A 2 18.66 16.59 -1.38
N GLN A 3 17.84 15.96 -0.54
CA GLN A 3 18.25 15.39 0.76
C GLN A 3 18.78 13.95 0.68
N ARG A 4 18.85 13.34 -0.51
CA ARG A 4 19.22 11.93 -0.75
C ARG A 4 20.22 11.84 -1.91
N PRO A 5 21.48 12.31 -1.73
CA PRO A 5 22.49 12.36 -2.79
C PRO A 5 22.82 10.98 -3.38
N GLU A 6 22.54 9.91 -2.64
CA GLU A 6 22.70 8.53 -3.09
C GLU A 6 21.64 8.08 -4.11
N VAL A 7 20.64 8.90 -4.41
CA VAL A 7 19.57 8.60 -5.37
C VAL A 7 19.71 9.46 -6.63
N SER A 8 19.97 8.81 -7.76
CA SER A 8 19.93 9.47 -9.07
C SER A 8 18.55 9.34 -9.72
N LEU A 9 17.93 10.46 -10.09
CA LEU A 9 16.72 10.48 -10.91
C LEU A 9 17.06 10.92 -12.33
N VAL A 10 16.83 10.05 -13.30
CA VAL A 10 16.95 10.36 -14.72
C VAL A 10 15.55 10.38 -15.33
N ARG A 11 15.21 11.48 -16.02
CA ARG A 11 13.89 11.70 -16.67
C ARG A 11 14.04 11.64 -18.19
N GLY A 12 12.93 11.46 -18.89
CA GLY A 12 12.96 11.32 -20.36
C GLY A 12 13.68 10.05 -20.80
N VAL A 13 13.64 9.01 -19.97
CA VAL A 13 14.23 7.69 -20.26
C VAL A 13 13.15 6.61 -20.25
N THR A 14 13.25 5.66 -21.16
CA THR A 14 12.30 4.55 -21.28
C THR A 14 13.07 3.23 -21.31
N LEU A 15 12.65 2.25 -20.51
CA LEU A 15 13.24 0.91 -20.58
C LEU A 15 12.76 0.21 -21.87
N ALA A 16 13.68 -0.18 -22.74
CA ALA A 16 13.37 -0.96 -23.94
C ALA A 16 13.41 -2.47 -23.70
N GLY A 17 14.28 -2.94 -22.82
CA GLY A 17 14.45 -4.36 -22.55
C GLY A 17 15.45 -4.62 -21.44
N PHE A 18 15.46 -5.86 -20.94
CA PHE A 18 16.45 -6.33 -20.00
C PHE A 18 16.74 -7.81 -20.18
N ARG A 19 17.90 -8.24 -19.67
CA ARG A 19 18.27 -9.63 -19.45
C ARG A 19 18.83 -9.74 -18.03
N GLN A 20 18.70 -10.91 -17.42
CA GLN A 20 19.27 -11.15 -16.10
C GLN A 20 20.07 -12.44 -16.06
N THR A 21 21.04 -12.48 -15.15
CA THR A 21 21.92 -13.60 -14.81
C THR A 21 21.84 -13.86 -13.31
N ALA A 22 22.59 -14.84 -12.81
CA ALA A 22 22.69 -15.07 -11.37
C ALA A 22 23.36 -13.87 -10.65
N GLU A 23 24.13 -13.03 -11.35
CA GLU A 23 24.95 -11.95 -10.78
C GLU A 23 24.32 -10.56 -10.95
N ALA A 24 23.66 -10.29 -12.08
CA ALA A 24 23.18 -8.94 -12.40
C ALA A 24 22.03 -8.91 -13.41
N VAL A 25 21.40 -7.73 -13.52
CA VAL A 25 20.46 -7.34 -14.57
C VAL A 25 21.17 -6.38 -15.52
N SER A 26 21.11 -6.67 -16.82
CA SER A 26 21.54 -5.78 -17.90
C SER A 26 20.30 -5.23 -18.59
N ALA A 27 20.09 -3.92 -18.50
CA ALA A 27 18.95 -3.21 -19.07
C ALA A 27 19.39 -2.28 -20.20
N THR A 28 18.55 -2.11 -21.20
CA THR A 28 18.71 -1.10 -22.25
C THR A 28 17.69 0.00 -22.03
N LEU A 29 18.18 1.19 -21.71
CA LEU A 29 17.37 2.41 -21.61
C LEU A 29 17.42 3.16 -22.95
N LEU A 30 16.34 3.83 -23.31
CA LEU A 30 16.30 4.78 -24.41
C LEU A 30 16.25 6.19 -23.84
N HIS A 31 17.17 7.04 -24.28
CA HIS A 31 17.16 8.47 -23.99
C HIS A 31 17.21 9.22 -25.32
N GLU A 32 16.20 10.04 -25.61
CA GLU A 32 16.07 10.73 -26.91
C GLU A 32 16.18 9.77 -28.12
N GLY A 33 15.63 8.56 -27.96
CA GLY A 33 15.68 7.49 -28.97
C GLY A 33 17.03 6.75 -29.08
N ARG A 34 18.06 7.17 -28.34
CA ARG A 34 19.37 6.52 -28.31
C ARG A 34 19.45 5.44 -27.24
N PRO A 35 20.01 4.25 -27.52
CA PRO A 35 20.17 3.19 -26.54
C PRO A 35 21.33 3.46 -25.58
N HIS A 36 21.08 3.29 -24.30
CA HIS A 36 22.03 3.40 -23.19
C HIS A 36 21.99 2.11 -22.35
N PRO A 37 23.05 1.28 -22.37
CA PRO A 37 23.11 0.09 -21.54
C PRO A 37 23.37 0.46 -20.08
N VAL A 38 22.67 -0.22 -19.16
CA VAL A 38 22.84 -0.10 -17.71
C VAL A 38 22.96 -1.50 -17.11
N ARG A 39 23.84 -1.64 -16.12
CA ARG A 39 23.98 -2.87 -15.32
C ARG A 39 23.62 -2.57 -13.86
N ALA A 40 22.77 -3.39 -13.27
CA ALA A 40 22.30 -3.25 -11.89
C ALA A 40 22.24 -4.60 -11.17
N GLY A 41 22.32 -4.61 -9.84
CA GLY A 41 22.18 -5.85 -9.06
C GLY A 41 20.74 -6.34 -8.95
N VAL A 42 19.76 -5.43 -8.98
CA VAL A 42 18.32 -5.70 -8.92
C VAL A 42 17.59 -4.66 -9.77
N LEU A 43 16.51 -5.06 -10.45
CA LEU A 43 15.57 -4.18 -11.15
C LEU A 43 14.21 -4.24 -10.45
N ILE A 44 13.72 -3.11 -9.97
CA ILE A 44 12.36 -2.98 -9.41
C ILE A 44 11.54 -2.11 -10.35
N ALA A 45 10.47 -2.68 -10.89
CA ALA A 45 9.56 -2.05 -11.82
C ALA A 45 8.39 -1.41 -11.07
N ALA A 46 8.45 -0.09 -10.94
CA ALA A 46 7.37 0.76 -10.48
C ALA A 46 6.82 1.62 -11.63
N ASP A 47 6.71 1.03 -12.82
CA ASP A 47 6.37 1.66 -14.10
C ASP A 47 4.86 1.66 -14.41
N GLY A 48 4.04 1.44 -13.38
CA GLY A 48 2.60 1.69 -13.40
C GLY A 48 1.74 0.65 -14.12
N ALA A 49 0.47 0.98 -14.31
CA ALA A 49 -0.54 0.06 -14.82
C ALA A 49 -0.22 -0.52 -16.21
N ARG A 50 0.52 0.21 -17.05
CA ARG A 50 0.99 -0.22 -18.38
C ARG A 50 2.47 -0.67 -18.35
N SER A 51 2.88 -1.30 -17.26
CA SER A 51 4.25 -1.76 -17.02
C SER A 51 4.85 -2.48 -18.24
N THR A 52 5.95 -1.93 -18.74
CA THR A 52 6.77 -2.54 -19.80
C THR A 52 7.48 -3.76 -19.24
N VAL A 53 7.97 -3.70 -18.01
CA VAL A 53 8.65 -4.84 -17.36
C VAL A 53 7.70 -6.01 -17.18
N ARG A 54 6.46 -5.78 -16.75
CA ARG A 54 5.46 -6.85 -16.63
C ARG A 54 5.22 -7.54 -17.98
N GLY A 55 5.11 -6.77 -19.05
CA GLY A 55 4.98 -7.30 -20.41
C GLY A 55 6.18 -8.15 -20.83
N LEU A 56 7.40 -7.67 -20.58
CA LEU A 56 8.66 -8.38 -20.88
C LEU A 56 8.85 -9.65 -20.04
N LEU A 57 8.30 -9.70 -18.82
CA LEU A 57 8.26 -10.90 -17.99
C LEU A 57 7.21 -11.92 -18.46
N GLY A 58 6.32 -11.54 -19.39
CA GLY A 58 5.18 -12.35 -19.80
C GLY A 58 4.09 -12.50 -18.73
N ALA A 59 4.13 -11.66 -17.69
CA ALA A 59 3.17 -11.70 -16.59
C ALA A 59 1.82 -11.11 -16.99
N ARG A 60 0.73 -11.75 -16.59
CA ARG A 60 -0.65 -11.38 -16.93
C ARG A 60 -1.35 -10.81 -15.72
N LEU A 61 -2.19 -9.80 -15.96
CA LEU A 61 -3.07 -9.24 -14.94
C LEU A 61 -4.36 -10.06 -14.89
N GLU A 62 -4.58 -10.76 -13.77
CA GLU A 62 -5.77 -11.55 -13.49
C GLU A 62 -6.75 -10.77 -12.61
N GLY A 63 -8.05 -10.98 -12.81
CA GLY A 63 -9.12 -10.32 -12.06
C GLY A 63 -10.04 -9.50 -12.96
N ASP A 64 -10.85 -8.66 -12.33
CA ASP A 64 -11.99 -8.02 -12.98
C ASP A 64 -11.68 -6.61 -13.46
N THR A 65 -12.42 -6.19 -14.48
CA THR A 65 -12.53 -4.79 -14.87
C THR A 65 -13.94 -4.36 -14.62
N TYR A 66 -14.08 -3.31 -13.83
CA TYR A 66 -15.36 -2.72 -13.54
C TYR A 66 -15.63 -1.76 -14.69
N PRO A 67 -16.63 -2.05 -15.55
CA PRO A 67 -16.88 -1.26 -16.76
C PRO A 67 -17.42 0.14 -16.44
N GLN A 68 -17.59 0.48 -15.15
CA GLN A 68 -18.07 1.79 -14.74
C GLN A 68 -16.95 2.82 -14.87
N ASP A 69 -17.08 3.66 -15.89
CA ASP A 69 -16.22 4.80 -16.11
C ASP A 69 -16.62 5.98 -15.24
N TRP A 70 -15.62 6.80 -14.89
CA TRP A 70 -15.78 7.97 -14.04
C TRP A 70 -15.15 9.20 -14.68
N ILE A 71 -15.87 10.31 -14.61
CA ILE A 71 -15.38 11.63 -14.98
C ILE A 71 -14.61 12.16 -13.76
N VAL A 72 -13.30 12.31 -13.89
CA VAL A 72 -12.42 12.86 -12.85
C VAL A 72 -12.09 14.30 -13.20
N LEU A 73 -12.61 15.24 -12.41
CA LEU A 73 -12.38 16.68 -12.51
C LEU A 73 -11.52 17.14 -11.33
N ASP A 74 -10.28 17.53 -11.59
CA ASP A 74 -9.41 18.14 -10.58
C ASP A 74 -9.38 19.66 -10.74
N LEU A 75 -9.68 20.36 -9.65
CA LEU A 75 -9.66 21.82 -9.59
C LEU A 75 -8.47 22.31 -8.78
N ALA A 76 -7.82 23.38 -9.25
CA ALA A 76 -6.70 24.04 -8.59
C ALA A 76 -7.13 24.74 -7.29
N ARG A 77 -8.36 25.24 -7.28
CA ARG A 77 -8.97 25.96 -6.15
C ARG A 77 -10.44 25.61 -6.07
N ASP A 78 -10.91 25.41 -4.85
CA ASP A 78 -12.32 25.23 -4.57
C ASP A 78 -12.74 26.03 -3.34
N PRO A 79 -13.92 26.67 -3.34
CA PRO A 79 -14.43 27.37 -2.17
C PRO A 79 -14.79 26.43 -1.01
N ASN A 80 -14.99 25.13 -1.27
CA ASN A 80 -15.22 24.14 -0.23
C ASN A 80 -13.89 23.67 0.39
N ASP A 81 -13.62 24.15 1.60
CA ASP A 81 -12.44 23.84 2.40
C ASP A 81 -12.62 22.64 3.36
N GLU A 82 -13.76 21.94 3.29
CA GLU A 82 -14.01 20.82 4.18
C GLU A 82 -12.94 19.72 4.03
N PRO A 83 -12.29 19.29 5.12
CA PRO A 83 -11.16 18.37 5.08
C PRO A 83 -11.59 16.89 4.97
N VAL A 84 -12.80 16.63 4.47
CA VAL A 84 -13.39 15.29 4.40
C VAL A 84 -13.73 14.92 2.97
N SER A 85 -13.54 13.63 2.65
CA SER A 85 -14.07 13.05 1.42
C SER A 85 -15.56 12.79 1.60
N GLN A 86 -16.37 13.30 0.68
CA GLN A 86 -17.83 13.14 0.70
C GLN A 86 -18.24 12.22 -0.45
N PHE A 87 -19.03 11.20 -0.12
CA PHE A 87 -19.57 10.26 -1.11
C PHE A 87 -21.07 10.49 -1.24
N HIS A 88 -21.50 11.01 -2.39
CA HIS A 88 -22.88 11.30 -2.70
C HIS A 88 -23.49 10.12 -3.45
N CYS A 89 -24.20 9.29 -2.70
CA CYS A 89 -24.73 8.03 -3.18
C CYS A 89 -26.12 8.18 -3.82
N ASP A 90 -26.25 9.09 -4.79
CA ASP A 90 -27.48 9.30 -5.54
C ASP A 90 -27.60 8.24 -6.65
N PRO A 91 -28.67 7.41 -6.67
CA PRO A 91 -28.88 6.42 -7.73
C PRO A 91 -28.99 7.03 -9.14
N ALA A 92 -29.35 8.31 -9.27
CA ALA A 92 -29.41 8.97 -10.57
C ALA A 92 -28.02 9.22 -11.16
N ARG A 93 -27.06 9.64 -10.32
CA ARG A 93 -25.64 9.72 -10.65
C ARG A 93 -24.82 9.84 -9.35
N PRO A 94 -24.16 8.77 -8.91
CA PRO A 94 -23.23 8.85 -7.80
C PRO A 94 -22.07 9.79 -8.13
N TRP A 95 -21.64 10.55 -7.13
CA TRP A 95 -20.48 11.43 -7.26
C TRP A 95 -19.72 11.57 -5.95
N VAL A 96 -18.46 11.99 -6.05
CA VAL A 96 -17.53 12.09 -4.92
C VAL A 96 -16.88 13.46 -4.93
N SER A 97 -16.64 14.00 -3.73
CA SER A 97 -15.94 15.26 -3.49
C SER A 97 -14.74 14.98 -2.57
N ILE A 98 -13.52 15.22 -3.04
CA ILE A 98 -12.29 14.87 -2.29
C ILE A 98 -11.38 16.10 -2.22
N PRO A 99 -11.03 16.59 -1.02
CA PRO A 99 -10.07 17.67 -0.89
C PRO A 99 -8.70 17.25 -1.43
N THR A 100 -8.02 18.15 -2.11
CA THR A 100 -6.65 17.93 -2.63
C THR A 100 -5.72 19.01 -2.06
N PRO A 101 -4.38 18.83 -2.17
CA PRO A 101 -3.43 19.81 -1.65
C PRO A 101 -3.64 21.23 -2.22
N PHE A 102 -3.13 22.23 -1.50
CA PHE A 102 -3.09 23.63 -1.93
C PHE A 102 -4.47 24.28 -2.19
N GLY A 103 -5.52 23.79 -1.53
CA GLY A 103 -6.88 24.34 -1.64
C GLY A 103 -7.63 23.86 -2.89
N GLY A 104 -7.10 22.88 -3.62
CA GLY A 104 -7.78 22.26 -4.74
C GLY A 104 -8.81 21.21 -4.28
N ARG A 105 -9.67 20.78 -5.20
CA ARG A 105 -10.66 19.72 -4.93
C ARG A 105 -10.89 18.86 -6.15
N ARG A 106 -11.09 17.57 -5.92
CA ARG A 106 -11.48 16.60 -6.94
C ARG A 106 -12.97 16.35 -6.85
N TYR A 107 -13.62 16.40 -8.00
CA TYR A 107 -14.96 15.87 -8.19
C TYR A 107 -14.88 14.65 -9.11
N GLU A 108 -15.52 13.56 -8.69
CA GLU A 108 -15.65 12.36 -9.50
C GLU A 108 -17.13 12.12 -9.76
N PHE A 109 -17.54 11.99 -11.03
CA PHE A 109 -18.92 11.70 -11.40
C PHE A 109 -18.98 10.38 -12.16
N MET A 110 -19.93 9.52 -11.81
CA MET A 110 -20.17 8.30 -12.58
C MET A 110 -20.56 8.65 -14.03
N LEU A 111 -19.92 8.04 -15.02
CA LEU A 111 -20.33 8.10 -16.42
C LEU A 111 -21.53 7.16 -16.61
N LEU A 112 -22.66 7.66 -17.11
CA LEU A 112 -23.87 6.85 -17.28
C LEU A 112 -23.82 6.04 -18.59
N PRO A 113 -24.54 4.90 -18.66
CA PRO A 113 -24.70 4.16 -19.91
C PRO A 113 -25.20 5.06 -21.05
N GLY A 114 -24.53 5.00 -22.20
CA GLY A 114 -24.87 5.80 -23.39
C GLY A 114 -24.26 7.20 -23.43
N GLU A 115 -23.54 7.64 -22.38
CA GLU A 115 -22.79 8.89 -22.43
C GLU A 115 -21.45 8.72 -23.15
N ASP A 116 -21.12 9.68 -24.02
CA ASP A 116 -19.80 9.77 -24.63
C ASP A 116 -18.82 10.46 -23.67
N GLY A 117 -17.80 9.72 -23.23
CA GLY A 117 -16.75 10.23 -22.37
C GLY A 117 -16.06 11.49 -22.90
N ALA A 118 -15.89 11.63 -24.22
CA ALA A 118 -15.26 12.80 -24.83
C ALA A 118 -16.12 14.06 -24.71
N GLU A 119 -17.44 13.92 -24.78
CA GLU A 119 -18.40 15.02 -24.57
C GLU A 119 -18.52 15.37 -23.08
N MET A 120 -18.42 14.37 -22.20
CA MET A 120 -18.59 14.55 -20.76
C MET A 120 -17.44 15.31 -20.08
N VAL A 121 -16.26 15.35 -20.69
CA VAL A 121 -15.11 16.14 -20.21
C VAL A 121 -15.05 17.56 -20.79
N LYS A 122 -16.00 17.97 -21.64
CA LYS A 122 -16.06 19.34 -22.15
C LYS A 122 -16.52 20.32 -21.08
N LEU A 123 -15.98 21.53 -21.12
CA LEU A 123 -16.27 22.59 -20.14
C LEU A 123 -17.76 22.81 -19.90
N ALA A 124 -18.57 22.92 -20.95
CA ALA A 124 -20.02 23.14 -20.83
C ALA A 124 -20.72 22.00 -20.07
N THR A 125 -20.31 20.76 -20.31
CA THR A 125 -20.84 19.59 -19.60
C THR A 125 -20.41 19.57 -18.15
N LEU A 126 -19.15 19.85 -17.87
CA LEU A 126 -18.61 19.94 -16.50
C LEU A 126 -19.27 21.06 -15.70
N GLN A 127 -19.52 22.21 -16.33
CA GLN A 127 -20.27 23.32 -15.74
C GLN A 127 -21.68 22.89 -15.35
N ARG A 128 -22.37 22.15 -16.23
CA ARG A 128 -23.72 21.61 -15.94
C ARG A 128 -23.71 20.59 -14.81
N LEU A 129 -22.72 19.68 -14.77
CA LEU A 129 -22.61 18.68 -13.70
C LEU A 129 -22.31 19.33 -12.34
N LEU A 130 -21.45 20.36 -12.31
CA LEU A 130 -21.03 21.01 -11.07
C LEU A 130 -22.00 22.11 -10.62
N ALA A 131 -22.85 22.66 -11.51
CA ALA A 131 -23.77 23.76 -11.21
C ALA A 131 -24.63 23.59 -9.93
N PRO A 132 -25.15 22.38 -9.60
CA PRO A 132 -25.90 22.18 -8.34
C PRO A 132 -25.05 22.34 -7.08
N ILE A 133 -23.72 22.29 -7.22
CA ILE A 133 -22.74 22.35 -6.13
C ILE A 133 -22.09 23.74 -6.10
N ARG A 134 -21.56 24.19 -7.25
CA ARG A 134 -20.93 25.52 -7.43
C ARG A 134 -20.79 25.91 -8.91
N PRO A 135 -20.62 27.22 -9.21
CA PRO A 135 -20.14 27.67 -10.52
C PRO A 135 -18.72 27.18 -10.82
N LEU A 136 -18.48 26.75 -12.07
CA LEU A 136 -17.16 26.30 -12.55
C LEU A 136 -16.56 27.29 -13.55
N ALA A 137 -15.37 27.81 -13.20
CA ALA A 137 -14.54 28.63 -14.07
C ALA A 137 -13.50 27.74 -14.77
N ALA A 138 -13.18 28.03 -16.03
CA ALA A 138 -12.29 27.17 -16.84
C ALA A 138 -10.85 27.19 -16.30
N GLU A 139 -10.43 28.34 -15.79
CA GLU A 139 -9.12 28.59 -15.18
C GLU A 139 -8.88 27.81 -13.89
N ASP A 140 -9.93 27.32 -13.23
CA ASP A 140 -9.80 26.48 -12.04
C ASP A 140 -9.50 25.02 -12.42
N ILE A 141 -9.71 24.59 -13.68
CA ILE A 141 -9.58 23.19 -14.10
C ILE A 141 -8.10 22.85 -14.31
N LEU A 142 -7.58 21.92 -13.50
CA LEU A 142 -6.25 21.33 -13.72
C LEU A 142 -6.30 20.18 -14.72
N ARG A 143 -7.33 19.33 -14.62
CA ARG A 143 -7.60 18.26 -15.59
C ARG A 143 -9.03 17.76 -15.50
N ALA A 144 -9.54 17.28 -16.63
CA ALA A 144 -10.78 16.52 -16.74
C ALA A 144 -10.51 15.29 -17.62
N VAL A 145 -10.71 14.09 -17.07
CA VAL A 145 -10.42 12.83 -17.77
C VAL A 145 -11.45 11.76 -17.45
N ILE A 146 -11.64 10.81 -18.36
CA ILE A 146 -12.38 9.59 -18.07
C ILE A 146 -11.42 8.53 -17.51
N TYR A 147 -11.83 7.86 -16.45
CA TYR A 147 -11.05 6.83 -15.80
C TYR A 147 -11.88 5.55 -15.62
N THR A 148 -11.32 4.42 -16.05
CA THR A 148 -11.89 3.08 -15.83
C THR A 148 -11.18 2.41 -14.67
N PHE A 149 -11.94 1.82 -13.74
CA PHE A 149 -11.35 1.13 -12.59
C PHE A 149 -11.10 -0.36 -12.85
N HIS A 150 -9.93 -0.82 -12.43
CA HIS A 150 -9.52 -2.21 -12.54
C HIS A 150 -9.22 -2.77 -11.16
N ALA A 151 -9.65 -4.01 -10.90
CA ALA A 151 -9.24 -4.80 -9.74
C ALA A 151 -8.47 -6.02 -10.26
N ARG A 152 -7.17 -5.84 -10.49
CA ARG A 152 -6.36 -6.87 -11.12
C ARG A 152 -5.05 -7.07 -10.38
N VAL A 153 -4.53 -8.28 -10.40
CA VAL A 153 -3.25 -8.64 -9.78
C VAL A 153 -2.45 -9.46 -10.77
N ALA A 154 -1.16 -9.18 -10.89
CA ALA A 154 -0.27 -9.97 -11.72
C ALA A 154 -0.18 -11.41 -11.19
N ASP A 155 -0.28 -12.39 -12.08
CA ASP A 155 -0.06 -13.81 -11.77
C ASP A 155 1.38 -14.07 -11.28
N ARG A 156 2.34 -13.35 -11.87
CA ARG A 156 3.76 -13.35 -11.56
C ARG A 156 4.24 -11.93 -11.28
N TRP A 157 4.84 -11.74 -10.10
CA TRP A 157 5.33 -10.43 -9.64
C TRP A 157 6.82 -10.23 -9.92
N GLY A 158 7.53 -11.23 -10.43
CA GLY A 158 8.96 -11.16 -10.66
C GLY A 158 9.64 -12.51 -10.50
N GLU A 159 10.92 -12.54 -10.83
CA GLU A 159 11.78 -13.71 -10.72
C GLU A 159 13.25 -13.28 -10.66
N GLY A 160 14.04 -13.98 -9.85
CA GLY A 160 15.48 -13.70 -9.70
C GLY A 160 15.73 -12.30 -9.18
N ARG A 161 16.24 -11.43 -10.04
CA ARG A 161 16.65 -10.05 -9.73
C ARG A 161 15.68 -9.00 -10.28
N VAL A 162 14.55 -9.40 -10.85
CA VAL A 162 13.58 -8.48 -11.47
C VAL A 162 12.20 -8.62 -10.82
N TRP A 163 11.65 -7.52 -10.27
CA TRP A 163 10.42 -7.53 -9.47
C TRP A 163 9.51 -6.34 -9.80
N LEU A 164 8.20 -6.58 -9.85
CA LEU A 164 7.14 -5.58 -10.02
C LEU A 164 6.74 -5.01 -8.66
N ALA A 165 6.35 -3.74 -8.59
CA ALA A 165 5.84 -3.10 -7.38
C ALA A 165 4.73 -2.07 -7.70
N GLY A 166 3.76 -1.93 -6.78
CA GLY A 166 2.63 -1.02 -6.96
C GLY A 166 1.78 -1.38 -8.18
N ASP A 167 1.33 -0.38 -8.93
CA ASP A 167 0.44 -0.54 -10.10
C ASP A 167 1.01 -1.43 -11.21
N ALA A 168 2.33 -1.65 -11.24
CA ALA A 168 2.93 -2.65 -12.12
C ALA A 168 2.49 -4.08 -11.77
N ALA A 169 2.31 -4.36 -10.47
CA ALA A 169 1.94 -5.65 -9.92
C ALA A 169 0.44 -5.79 -9.61
N HIS A 170 -0.24 -4.73 -9.21
CA HIS A 170 -1.65 -4.79 -8.84
C HIS A 170 -2.39 -3.47 -9.03
N LEU A 171 -3.61 -3.55 -9.57
CA LEU A 171 -4.53 -2.43 -9.80
C LEU A 171 -5.65 -2.51 -8.78
N THR A 172 -5.88 -1.42 -8.06
CA THR A 172 -6.86 -1.35 -6.98
C THR A 172 -7.91 -0.28 -7.30
N PRO A 173 -9.21 -0.57 -7.14
CA PRO A 173 -10.25 0.45 -7.19
C PRO A 173 -10.02 1.56 -6.15
N PRO A 174 -10.43 2.81 -6.42
CA PRO A 174 -10.08 3.96 -5.58
C PRO A 174 -10.88 4.03 -4.27
N PHE A 175 -11.96 3.26 -4.12
CA PHE A 175 -12.95 3.40 -3.04
C PHE A 175 -12.38 3.27 -1.61
N ALA A 176 -11.21 2.67 -1.45
CA ALA A 176 -10.51 2.58 -0.17
C ALA A 176 -9.22 3.42 -0.09
N GLY A 177 -8.84 4.12 -1.17
CA GLY A 177 -7.59 4.89 -1.26
C GLY A 177 -6.33 4.03 -1.10
N GLN A 178 -6.34 2.76 -1.52
CA GLN A 178 -5.28 1.80 -1.14
C GLN A 178 -4.19 1.57 -2.17
N GLY A 179 -4.33 2.01 -3.43
CA GLY A 179 -3.33 1.74 -4.49
C GLY A 179 -1.92 2.22 -4.12
N MET A 180 -1.74 3.54 -3.93
CA MET A 180 -0.46 4.12 -3.50
C MET A 180 0.03 3.53 -2.17
N ASN A 181 -0.87 3.32 -1.21
CA ASN A 181 -0.54 2.74 0.09
C ASN A 181 0.00 1.31 -0.02
N ALA A 182 -0.56 0.49 -0.91
CA ALA A 182 -0.08 -0.85 -1.19
C ALA A 182 1.27 -0.83 -1.91
N GLY A 183 1.44 0.06 -2.89
CA GLY A 183 2.73 0.26 -3.58
C GLY A 183 3.85 0.71 -2.66
N LEU A 184 3.59 1.62 -1.72
CA LEU A 184 4.57 2.03 -0.70
C LEU A 184 4.97 0.87 0.22
N ARG A 185 4.01 0.01 0.60
CA ARG A 185 4.31 -1.20 1.39
C ARG A 185 5.15 -2.20 0.60
N ASP A 186 4.92 -2.31 -0.71
CA ASP A 186 5.74 -3.15 -1.58
C ASP A 186 7.18 -2.63 -1.65
N ALA A 187 7.36 -1.32 -1.84
CA ALA A 187 8.67 -0.70 -1.85
C ALA A 187 9.39 -0.90 -0.51
N HIS A 188 8.69 -0.73 0.62
CA HIS A 188 9.27 -0.93 1.95
C HIS A 188 9.70 -2.39 2.19
N ASN A 189 8.94 -3.35 1.68
CA ASN A 189 9.26 -4.77 1.77
C ASN A 189 10.43 -5.18 0.87
N LEU A 190 10.48 -4.69 -0.37
CA LEU A 190 11.53 -5.02 -1.34
C LEU A 190 12.86 -4.33 -1.03
N ALA A 191 12.85 -3.07 -0.58
CA ALA A 191 14.05 -2.24 -0.49
C ALA A 191 15.17 -2.87 0.35
N TRP A 192 14.84 -3.39 1.54
CA TRP A 192 15.86 -3.98 2.41
C TRP A 192 16.38 -5.33 1.89
N LYS A 193 15.50 -6.13 1.28
CA LYS A 193 15.85 -7.42 0.66
C LYS A 193 16.78 -7.19 -0.53
N ALA A 194 16.45 -6.23 -1.38
CA ALA A 194 17.28 -5.82 -2.51
C ALA A 194 18.63 -5.27 -2.03
N ALA A 195 18.67 -4.48 -0.96
CA ALA A 195 19.91 -4.00 -0.38
C ALA A 195 20.81 -5.15 0.10
N MET A 196 20.27 -6.16 0.79
CA MET A 196 21.04 -7.34 1.22
C MET A 196 21.62 -8.11 0.02
N VAL A 197 20.82 -8.30 -1.04
CA VAL A 197 21.27 -8.97 -2.27
C VAL A 197 22.39 -8.19 -2.96
N VAL A 198 22.26 -6.86 -3.05
CA VAL A 198 23.29 -5.99 -3.68
C VAL A 198 24.57 -5.95 -2.87
N ARG A 199 24.49 -6.02 -1.53
CA ARG A 199 25.66 -6.08 -0.63
C ARG A 199 26.27 -7.47 -0.49
N GLY A 200 25.65 -8.51 -1.06
CA GLY A 200 26.11 -9.90 -0.93
C GLY A 200 25.83 -10.52 0.44
N GLU A 201 24.93 -9.94 1.23
CA GLU A 201 24.53 -10.42 2.56
C GLU A 201 23.47 -11.53 2.50
N ALA A 202 22.79 -11.68 1.35
CA ALA A 202 21.82 -12.73 1.11
C ALA A 202 21.77 -13.12 -0.36
N PRO A 203 21.43 -14.39 -0.69
CA PRO A 203 21.22 -14.81 -2.06
C PRO A 203 19.97 -14.15 -2.67
N PRO A 204 19.88 -13.99 -4.01
CA PRO A 204 18.70 -13.42 -4.68
C PRO A 204 17.37 -14.09 -4.32
N ALA A 205 17.40 -15.37 -3.90
CA ALA A 205 16.24 -16.13 -3.47
C ALA A 205 15.44 -15.45 -2.33
N ILE A 206 16.09 -14.62 -1.49
CA ILE A 206 15.39 -13.86 -0.44
C ILE A 206 14.30 -12.96 -1.01
N LEU A 207 14.47 -12.45 -2.24
CA LEU A 207 13.49 -11.58 -2.90
C LEU A 207 12.18 -12.30 -3.19
N ALA A 208 12.18 -13.62 -3.39
CA ALA A 208 10.95 -14.40 -3.61
C ALA A 208 9.99 -14.36 -2.41
N SER A 209 10.49 -14.08 -1.20
CA SER A 209 9.65 -13.87 -0.03
C SER A 209 8.71 -12.67 -0.18
N TYR A 210 9.06 -11.66 -0.98
CA TYR A 210 8.23 -10.49 -1.25
C TYR A 210 6.83 -10.88 -1.74
N VAL A 211 6.74 -11.81 -2.70
CA VAL A 211 5.45 -12.21 -3.26
C VAL A 211 4.63 -13.00 -2.24
N ARG A 212 5.28 -13.91 -1.51
CA ARG A 212 4.63 -14.68 -0.44
C ARG A 212 4.06 -13.77 0.65
N GLU A 213 4.74 -12.67 0.93
CA GLU A 213 4.33 -11.69 1.94
C GLU A 213 3.25 -10.74 1.41
N ARG A 214 3.41 -10.19 0.21
CA ARG A 214 2.64 -9.01 -0.23
C ARG A 214 1.43 -9.33 -1.10
N ARG A 215 1.40 -10.46 -1.81
CA ARG A 215 0.33 -10.77 -2.76
C ARG A 215 -1.05 -10.88 -2.10
N GLU A 216 -1.17 -11.67 -1.04
CA GLU A 216 -2.45 -11.86 -0.36
C GLU A 216 -2.94 -10.60 0.38
N PRO A 217 -2.10 -9.86 1.12
CA PRO A 217 -2.51 -8.57 1.66
C PRO A 217 -2.96 -7.56 0.59
N ALA A 218 -2.29 -7.50 -0.56
CA ALA A 218 -2.73 -6.65 -1.67
C ALA A 218 -4.10 -7.09 -2.20
N ARG A 219 -4.29 -8.40 -2.46
CA ARG A 219 -5.58 -8.98 -2.87
C ARG A 219 -6.69 -8.71 -1.87
N ALA A 220 -6.42 -8.85 -0.57
CA ALA A 220 -7.41 -8.59 0.48
C ALA A 220 -7.85 -7.12 0.48
N MET A 221 -6.92 -6.18 0.28
CA MET A 221 -7.25 -4.76 0.17
C MET A 221 -8.02 -4.44 -1.11
N ILE A 222 -7.72 -5.12 -2.23
CA ILE A 222 -8.48 -4.99 -3.48
C ILE A 222 -9.92 -5.48 -3.29
N ARG A 223 -10.12 -6.67 -2.71
CA ARG A 223 -11.46 -7.19 -2.40
C ARG A 223 -12.23 -6.25 -1.48
N LEU A 224 -11.56 -5.69 -0.47
CA LEU A 224 -12.19 -4.71 0.39
C LEU A 224 -12.58 -3.43 -0.38
N ALA A 225 -11.73 -2.92 -1.26
CA ALA A 225 -12.05 -1.75 -2.07
C ALA A 225 -13.24 -2.00 -3.01
N VAL A 226 -13.34 -3.21 -3.59
CA VAL A 226 -14.51 -3.64 -4.38
C VAL A 226 -15.78 -3.61 -3.53
N ALA A 227 -15.77 -4.29 -2.38
CA ALA A 227 -16.93 -4.36 -1.49
C ALA A 227 -17.38 -2.98 -0.98
N MET A 228 -16.42 -2.08 -0.70
CA MET A 228 -16.74 -0.68 -0.35
C MET A 228 -17.41 0.05 -1.51
N GLY A 229 -16.95 -0.18 -2.74
CA GLY A 229 -17.57 0.39 -3.94
C GLY A 229 -19.04 0.01 -4.09
N GLU A 230 -19.38 -1.26 -3.87
CA GLU A 230 -20.78 -1.75 -3.94
C GLU A 230 -21.70 -1.09 -2.91
N ILE A 231 -21.19 -0.79 -1.71
CA ILE A 231 -21.96 -0.10 -0.66
C ILE A 231 -22.15 1.39 -0.98
N VAL A 232 -21.11 2.02 -1.50
CA VAL A 232 -21.09 3.45 -1.82
C VAL A 232 -21.89 3.76 -3.08
N MET A 233 -21.98 2.83 -4.03
CA MET A 233 -22.61 3.02 -5.33
C MET A 233 -23.84 2.11 -5.50
N PRO A 234 -24.97 2.41 -4.85
CA PRO A 234 -26.20 1.65 -5.09
C PRO A 234 -26.64 1.89 -6.54
N LEU A 235 -26.77 0.82 -7.31
CA LEU A 235 -27.16 0.82 -8.73
C LEU A 235 -28.67 1.04 -8.93
N GLY A 236 -29.44 1.15 -7.84
CA GLY A 236 -30.87 1.44 -7.92
C GLY A 236 -31.53 1.85 -6.59
N PRO A 237 -32.79 2.33 -6.64
CA PRO A 237 -33.52 2.81 -5.47
C PRO A 237 -33.68 1.76 -4.37
N GLU A 238 -33.89 0.50 -4.72
CA GLU A 238 -34.07 -0.61 -3.76
C GLU A 238 -32.78 -0.88 -2.98
N GLN A 239 -31.63 -0.91 -3.66
CA GLN A 239 -30.32 -1.08 -3.01
C GLN A 239 -30.00 0.08 -2.07
N LYS A 240 -30.34 1.32 -2.48
CA LYS A 240 -30.23 2.50 -1.61
C LYS A 240 -31.09 2.33 -0.36
N GLN A 241 -32.36 1.97 -0.50
CA GLN A 241 -33.27 1.79 0.63
C GLN A 241 -32.78 0.70 1.59
N LEU A 242 -32.34 -0.44 1.06
CA LEU A 242 -31.79 -1.54 1.86
C LEU A 242 -30.55 -1.11 2.66
N ARG A 243 -29.62 -0.42 1.99
CA ARG A 243 -28.41 0.12 2.64
C ARG A 243 -28.77 1.14 3.73
N ASP A 244 -29.62 2.11 3.41
CA ASP A 244 -29.99 3.18 4.34
C ASP A 244 -30.71 2.59 5.56
N ALA A 245 -31.63 1.64 5.36
CA ALA A 245 -32.29 0.91 6.45
C ALA A 245 -31.31 0.10 7.30
N THR A 246 -30.30 -0.54 6.68
CA THR A 246 -29.26 -1.29 7.38
C THR A 246 -28.39 -0.37 8.25
N LEU A 247 -27.93 0.76 7.69
CA LEU A 247 -27.10 1.73 8.42
C LEU A 247 -27.87 2.40 9.55
N LEU A 248 -29.14 2.76 9.34
CA LEU A 248 -30.01 3.28 10.39
C LEU A 248 -30.29 2.22 11.47
N GLY A 249 -30.51 0.97 11.08
CA GLY A 249 -30.70 -0.15 12.01
C GLY A 249 -29.48 -0.39 12.89
N LEU A 250 -28.27 -0.29 12.31
CA LEU A 250 -27.00 -0.41 13.04
C LEU A 250 -26.81 0.66 14.12
N GLN A 251 -27.49 1.81 14.05
CA GLN A 251 -27.40 2.82 15.10
C GLN A 251 -27.88 2.31 16.46
N ARG A 252 -28.73 1.27 16.49
CA ARG A 252 -29.20 0.61 17.72
C ARG A 252 -28.15 -0.29 18.37
N PHE A 253 -27.04 -0.57 17.69
CA PHE A 253 -25.95 -1.43 18.16
C PHE A 253 -24.62 -0.68 18.10
N PRO A 254 -24.29 0.13 19.11
CA PRO A 254 -23.10 0.99 19.12
C PRO A 254 -21.80 0.24 18.82
N GLU A 255 -21.63 -0.99 19.32
CA GLU A 255 -20.43 -1.80 19.09
C GLU A 255 -20.30 -2.22 17.63
N ALA A 256 -21.40 -2.64 16.99
CA ALA A 256 -21.42 -3.02 15.59
C ALA A 256 -21.23 -1.80 14.67
N ARG A 257 -21.90 -0.70 15.00
CA ARG A 257 -21.71 0.60 14.35
C ARG A 257 -20.24 1.04 14.43
N ASP A 258 -19.66 1.05 15.62
CA ASP A 258 -18.29 1.50 15.84
C ASP A 258 -17.29 0.53 15.20
N TRP A 259 -17.57 -0.77 15.17
CA TRP A 259 -16.76 -1.73 14.45
C TRP A 259 -16.75 -1.46 12.93
N LEU A 260 -17.90 -1.12 12.35
CA LEU A 260 -18.04 -0.77 10.94
C LEU A 260 -17.37 0.59 10.63
N LEU A 261 -17.72 1.64 11.38
CA LEU A 261 -17.24 3.01 11.16
C LEU A 261 -15.72 3.15 11.35
N HIS A 262 -15.15 2.44 12.32
CA HIS A 262 -13.69 2.41 12.51
C HIS A 262 -12.99 1.38 11.63
N MET A 263 -13.69 0.77 10.67
CA MET A 263 -13.17 -0.22 9.73
C MET A 263 -12.43 -1.39 10.42
N LYS A 264 -12.92 -1.87 11.56
CA LYS A 264 -12.25 -2.93 12.34
C LYS A 264 -12.20 -4.28 11.62
N PHE A 265 -12.99 -4.47 10.56
CA PHE A 265 -12.90 -5.60 9.63
C PHE A 265 -11.68 -5.55 8.70
N LYS A 266 -11.03 -4.38 8.56
CA LYS A 266 -9.86 -4.24 7.70
C LYS A 266 -8.79 -5.23 8.16
N PRO A 267 -8.23 -6.04 7.24
CA PRO A 267 -7.17 -6.98 7.60
C PRO A 267 -6.05 -6.27 8.35
N LYS A 268 -5.68 -6.81 9.51
CA LYS A 268 -4.56 -6.30 10.30
C LYS A 268 -3.25 -6.50 9.52
N PRO A 269 -2.24 -5.63 9.70
CA PRO A 269 -0.94 -5.78 9.05
C PRO A 269 -0.16 -6.95 9.68
N ARG A 270 -0.48 -8.17 9.24
CA ARG A 270 0.19 -9.43 9.60
C ARG A 270 0.46 -10.25 8.34
N TYR A 271 1.58 -10.96 8.33
CA TYR A 271 1.90 -11.94 7.31
C TYR A 271 1.70 -13.35 7.85
N ASP A 272 1.15 -14.20 6.99
CA ASP A 272 0.91 -15.63 7.29
C ASP A 272 1.86 -16.56 6.51
N GLY A 273 2.80 -15.97 5.75
CA GLY A 273 3.85 -16.66 5.02
C GLY A 273 4.93 -15.68 4.58
N GLY A 274 6.14 -16.17 4.31
CA GLY A 274 7.23 -15.28 3.92
C GLY A 274 8.58 -15.69 4.47
N LEU A 275 9.34 -14.70 4.90
CA LEU A 275 10.65 -14.83 5.51
C LEU A 275 10.55 -14.42 6.98
N PHE A 276 10.25 -15.42 7.81
CA PHE A 276 10.03 -15.34 9.25
C PHE A 276 10.53 -16.63 9.91
N VAL A 277 11.02 -16.54 11.14
CA VAL A 277 11.44 -17.70 11.94
C VAL A 277 10.20 -18.31 12.61
N ASP A 278 9.98 -19.61 12.39
CA ASP A 278 8.91 -20.43 12.97
C ASP A 278 7.47 -19.96 12.71
N LEU A 279 7.22 -19.07 11.75
CA LEU A 279 5.88 -18.52 11.50
C LEU A 279 4.82 -19.63 11.29
N GLY A 280 3.83 -19.65 12.18
CA GLY A 280 2.74 -20.64 12.12
C GLY A 280 3.13 -22.04 12.61
N ALA A 281 4.31 -22.22 13.22
CA ALA A 281 4.69 -23.50 13.81
C ALA A 281 3.72 -23.88 14.94
N PRO A 282 3.37 -25.17 15.11
CA PRO A 282 2.45 -25.63 16.15
C PRO A 282 2.89 -25.25 17.57
N GLU A 283 4.21 -25.11 17.76
CA GLU A 283 4.83 -24.73 19.03
C GLU A 283 4.82 -23.22 19.29
N GLN A 284 4.41 -22.40 18.31
CA GLN A 284 4.30 -20.96 18.52
C GLN A 284 3.16 -20.65 19.50
N PRO A 285 3.40 -19.75 20.47
CA PRO A 285 2.35 -19.34 21.38
C PRO A 285 1.23 -18.63 20.59
N PRO A 286 -0.05 -18.82 20.97
CA PRO A 286 -1.19 -18.16 20.31
C PRO A 286 -1.09 -16.62 20.24
N ALA A 287 -0.27 -16.01 21.10
CA ALA A 287 -0.02 -14.57 21.17
C ALA A 287 1.27 -14.11 20.44
N SER A 288 1.95 -14.99 19.69
CA SER A 288 3.22 -14.66 19.04
C SER A 288 3.08 -13.45 18.11
N LEU A 289 4.02 -12.51 18.26
CA LEU A 289 4.09 -11.34 17.38
C LEU A 289 4.74 -11.64 16.03
N VAL A 290 5.34 -12.81 15.81
CA VAL A 290 5.99 -13.13 14.53
C VAL A 290 5.01 -12.95 13.37
N GLY A 291 5.45 -12.23 12.33
CA GLY A 291 4.62 -11.87 11.19
C GLY A 291 3.76 -10.61 11.39
N ALA A 292 3.61 -10.10 12.62
CA ALA A 292 2.86 -8.87 12.88
C ALA A 292 3.72 -7.62 12.72
N MET A 293 3.12 -6.54 12.22
CA MET A 293 3.73 -5.21 12.26
C MET A 293 3.74 -4.69 13.71
N VAL A 294 4.89 -4.19 14.14
CA VAL A 294 5.02 -3.59 15.47
C VAL A 294 4.26 -2.26 15.49
N PRO A 295 3.46 -1.98 16.54
CA PRO A 295 2.88 -0.65 16.76
C PRO A 295 3.97 0.44 16.85
N ASN A 296 3.60 1.72 16.78
CA ASN A 296 4.55 2.84 16.94
C ASN A 296 4.35 3.62 18.26
N PRO A 297 4.62 2.99 19.43
CA PRO A 297 4.47 3.64 20.74
C PRO A 297 5.57 4.68 20.97
N GLN A 298 5.45 5.42 22.06
CA GLN A 298 6.56 6.21 22.61
C GLN A 298 7.50 5.30 23.44
N VAL A 299 8.80 5.54 23.33
CA VAL A 299 9.87 4.84 24.05
C VAL A 299 10.72 5.88 24.78
N GLU A 300 11.20 5.52 25.97
CA GLU A 300 12.09 6.36 26.77
C GLU A 300 13.52 5.87 26.63
N ARG A 301 14.44 6.76 26.28
CA ARG A 301 15.87 6.49 26.13
C ARG A 301 16.58 6.53 27.48
N ALA A 302 17.80 6.00 27.52
CA ALA A 302 18.64 6.01 28.73
C ALA A 302 18.95 7.43 29.24
N ASP A 303 18.90 8.44 28.38
CA ASP A 303 19.06 9.86 28.74
C ASP A 303 17.76 10.53 29.23
N GLY A 304 16.68 9.75 29.37
CA GLY A 304 15.35 10.23 29.80
C GLY A 304 14.53 10.87 28.68
N SER A 305 15.05 10.97 27.45
CA SER A 305 14.29 11.54 26.33
C SER A 305 13.25 10.55 25.78
N VAL A 306 12.07 11.07 25.40
CA VAL A 306 10.97 10.28 24.86
C VAL A 306 10.86 10.47 23.35
N VAL A 307 10.92 9.36 22.60
CA VAL A 307 10.82 9.36 21.13
C VAL A 307 9.80 8.33 20.65
N ARG A 308 9.38 8.41 19.39
CA ARG A 308 8.58 7.33 18.77
C ARG A 308 9.48 6.14 18.45
N LEU A 309 8.96 4.92 18.61
CA LEU A 309 9.70 3.68 18.39
C LEU A 309 10.35 3.65 17.00
N ASP A 310 9.63 4.04 15.95
CA ASP A 310 10.16 4.07 14.58
C ASP A 310 11.41 4.94 14.41
N ARG A 311 11.52 6.07 15.15
CA ARG A 311 12.73 6.91 15.17
C ARG A 311 13.90 6.21 15.84
N GLU A 312 13.64 5.44 16.88
CA GLU A 312 14.66 4.68 17.60
C GLU A 312 15.17 3.49 16.80
N LEU A 313 14.26 2.76 16.14
CA LEU A 313 14.63 1.61 15.33
C LEU A 313 15.41 2.02 14.06
N GLY A 314 15.13 3.22 13.52
CA GLY A 314 15.69 3.66 12.23
C GLY A 314 15.33 2.70 11.08
N PRO A 315 15.95 2.78 9.90
CA PRO A 315 15.61 1.95 8.74
C PRO A 315 16.26 0.54 8.78
N TRP A 316 16.67 0.05 9.95
CA TRP A 316 17.51 -1.14 10.09
C TRP A 316 16.78 -2.29 10.77
N PHE A 317 17.42 -3.47 10.76
CA PHE A 317 17.04 -4.53 11.68
C PHE A 317 17.25 -4.07 13.12
N ALA A 318 16.32 -4.41 13.99
CA ALA A 318 16.41 -4.07 15.39
C ALA A 318 16.05 -5.27 16.25
N LEU A 319 16.90 -5.58 17.21
CA LEU A 319 16.60 -6.54 18.24
C LEU A 319 16.11 -5.78 19.48
N MET A 320 14.92 -6.13 19.97
CA MET A 320 14.32 -5.53 21.16
C MET A 320 14.10 -6.62 22.20
N GLY A 321 14.51 -6.41 23.45
CA GLY A 321 14.30 -7.39 24.51
C GLY A 321 14.45 -6.82 25.91
N ARG A 322 14.04 -7.56 26.94
CA ARG A 322 14.37 -7.19 28.32
C ARG A 322 15.86 -7.44 28.57
N GLY A 323 16.59 -6.45 29.09
CA GLY A 323 18.03 -6.57 29.36
C GLY A 323 18.93 -6.34 28.14
N THR A 324 18.38 -5.90 27.00
CA THR A 324 19.19 -5.35 25.92
C THR A 324 19.56 -3.91 26.24
N GLU A 325 20.74 -3.44 25.82
CA GLU A 325 21.19 -2.03 26.00
C GLU A 325 20.30 -0.98 25.29
N ARG A 326 19.26 -1.42 24.55
CA ARG A 326 18.34 -0.55 23.81
C ARG A 326 17.01 -0.33 24.55
N PRO A 327 16.41 0.87 24.41
CA PRO A 327 15.26 1.29 25.21
C PRO A 327 13.98 0.46 24.95
N TRP A 328 13.18 0.32 26.00
CA TRP A 328 11.88 -0.37 26.01
C TRP A 328 10.74 0.67 25.97
N PRO A 329 9.55 0.37 25.39
CA PRO A 329 8.44 1.31 25.39
C PRO A 329 8.06 1.82 26.78
N ALA A 330 7.91 3.15 26.87
CA ALA A 330 7.40 3.83 28.05
C ALA A 330 5.90 3.53 28.16
N ARG A 331 5.39 3.30 29.38
CA ARG A 331 3.95 3.05 29.59
C ARG A 331 3.18 4.32 29.21
N GLY A 332 2.33 4.24 28.18
CA GLY A 332 1.39 5.29 27.78
C GLY A 332 -0.07 4.92 28.11
N PRO A 333 -0.99 5.89 28.20
CA PRO A 333 -2.38 5.68 28.62
C PRO A 333 -3.30 5.09 27.54
N ASP A 334 -2.79 4.67 26.38
CA ASP A 334 -3.63 4.06 25.35
C ASP A 334 -3.83 2.56 25.66
N PRO A 335 -5.06 2.12 25.98
CA PRO A 335 -5.36 0.73 26.32
C PRO A 335 -5.13 -0.26 25.16
N TYR A 336 -4.88 0.23 23.94
CA TYR A 336 -4.45 -0.56 22.79
C TYR A 336 -2.93 -0.48 22.52
N ALA A 337 -2.22 0.50 23.09
CA ALA A 337 -0.80 0.77 22.82
C ALA A 337 0.12 -0.06 23.71
N LEU A 338 0.02 -1.38 23.58
CA LEU A 338 0.69 -2.37 24.41
C LEU A 338 -0.18 -2.71 25.64
N GLN A 339 -1.14 -3.63 25.45
CA GLN A 339 -1.09 -4.80 26.33
C GLN A 339 0.38 -5.17 26.30
N PRO A 340 1.10 -5.04 27.44
CA PRO A 340 2.53 -5.20 27.37
C PRO A 340 2.75 -6.52 26.65
N LEU A 341 3.85 -6.62 25.92
CA LEU A 341 4.40 -7.89 25.46
C LEU A 341 4.57 -8.96 26.59
N ARG A 342 3.93 -8.79 27.76
CA ARG A 342 3.45 -9.80 28.70
C ARG A 342 2.39 -10.70 28.06
N ALA A 343 2.80 -11.55 27.14
CA ALA A 343 2.17 -12.84 27.04
C ALA A 343 3.24 -13.86 26.66
N HIS A 344 3.86 -14.43 27.71
CA HIS A 344 4.59 -15.69 27.71
C HIS A 344 5.84 -15.81 26.81
N ARG A 345 6.99 -16.03 27.47
CA ARG A 345 8.31 -16.49 26.93
C ARG A 345 9.06 -15.62 25.89
N ASP A 346 8.40 -14.74 25.15
CA ASP A 346 9.09 -13.84 24.19
C ASP A 346 9.80 -12.68 24.91
N GLN A 347 11.02 -12.93 25.40
CA GLN A 347 11.86 -11.91 26.03
C GLN A 347 12.53 -10.99 25.02
N CYS A 348 12.74 -11.48 23.78
CA CYS A 348 13.40 -10.78 22.68
C CYS A 348 12.64 -10.96 21.36
N VAL A 349 12.58 -9.90 20.55
CA VAL A 349 12.02 -9.90 19.20
C VAL A 349 12.96 -9.23 18.21
N LEU A 350 13.08 -9.79 17.02
CA LEU A 350 13.77 -9.17 15.89
C LEU A 350 12.74 -8.47 15.00
N VAL A 351 12.90 -7.17 14.84
CA VAL A 351 12.08 -6.33 13.94
C VAL A 351 12.87 -6.10 12.66
N ARG A 352 12.23 -6.37 11.53
CA ARG A 352 12.77 -6.10 10.20
C ARG A 352 12.77 -4.60 9.90
N PRO A 353 13.57 -4.13 8.92
CA PRO A 353 13.51 -2.77 8.41
C PRO A 353 12.10 -2.30 8.02
N ASP A 354 11.23 -3.24 7.61
CA ASP A 354 9.85 -2.96 7.23
C ASP A 354 8.82 -3.01 8.37
N ARG A 355 9.31 -3.04 9.62
CA ARG A 355 8.55 -2.99 10.89
C ARG A 355 7.76 -4.23 11.25
N TYR A 356 8.00 -5.34 10.59
CA TYR A 356 7.42 -6.63 10.96
C TYR A 356 8.34 -7.40 11.90
N VAL A 357 7.78 -8.13 12.85
CA VAL A 357 8.54 -9.04 13.70
C VAL A 357 8.93 -10.27 12.89
N ALA A 358 10.23 -10.39 12.62
CA ALA A 358 10.83 -11.49 11.85
C ALA A 358 10.94 -12.77 12.68
N ALA A 359 11.28 -12.63 13.97
CA ALA A 359 11.58 -13.72 14.87
C ALA A 359 11.34 -13.28 16.32
N ALA A 360 11.04 -14.23 17.19
CA ALA A 360 10.89 -14.03 18.63
C ALA A 360 11.57 -15.18 19.38
N GLY A 361 12.02 -14.94 20.60
CA GLY A 361 12.66 -15.97 21.42
C GLY A 361 13.12 -15.47 22.78
N GLU A 362 13.83 -16.35 23.50
CA GLU A 362 14.25 -16.09 24.88
C GLU A 362 15.48 -15.18 24.98
N THR A 363 16.43 -15.27 24.03
CA THR A 363 17.67 -14.50 24.10
C THR A 363 17.98 -13.78 22.79
N PRO A 364 18.76 -12.67 22.83
CA PRO A 364 19.30 -12.03 21.65
C PRO A 364 20.02 -12.97 20.68
N ALA A 365 20.85 -13.85 21.23
CA ALA A 365 21.73 -14.72 20.46
C ALA A 365 20.93 -15.78 19.68
N THR A 366 19.93 -16.40 20.31
CA THR A 366 19.10 -17.42 19.65
C THR A 366 18.27 -16.82 18.53
N VAL A 367 17.68 -15.64 18.76
CA VAL A 367 16.91 -14.91 17.74
C VAL A 367 17.79 -14.49 16.57
N ALA A 368 18.98 -13.95 16.84
CA ALA A 368 19.91 -13.53 15.79
C ALA A 368 20.43 -14.71 14.96
N ALA A 369 20.78 -15.83 15.61
CA ALA A 369 21.25 -17.03 14.94
C ALA A 369 20.17 -17.65 14.05
N ALA A 370 18.94 -17.79 14.55
CA ALA A 370 17.82 -18.33 13.78
C ALA A 370 17.50 -17.47 12.55
N TRP A 371 17.57 -16.13 12.71
CA TRP A 371 17.42 -15.24 11.58
C TRP A 371 18.53 -15.41 10.54
N GLN A 372 19.79 -15.44 10.98
CA GLN A 372 20.94 -15.57 10.07
C GLN A 372 20.91 -16.88 9.27
N ALA A 373 20.54 -18.00 9.92
CA ALA A 373 20.32 -19.27 9.21
C ALA A 373 19.27 -19.10 8.10
N LEU A 374 18.12 -18.51 8.43
CA LEU A 374 17.03 -18.29 7.48
C LEU A 374 17.42 -17.40 6.29
N VAL A 375 18.14 -16.30 6.50
CA VAL A 375 18.53 -15.39 5.40
C VAL A 375 19.72 -15.87 4.58
N SER A 376 20.63 -16.65 5.17
CA SER A 376 21.75 -17.24 4.44
C SER A 376 21.34 -18.46 3.60
N GLY A 377 20.15 -19.03 3.88
CA GLY A 377 19.67 -20.25 3.24
C GLY A 377 20.38 -21.51 3.77
N ALA A 378 20.89 -21.43 5.01
CA ALA A 378 21.57 -22.51 5.72
C ALA A 378 20.60 -23.36 6.55
#